data_AF-A0A7C3UL23-F1
#
_entry.id   AF-A0A7C3UL23-F1
#
_cell.length_a   1.000
_cell.length_b   1.000
_cell.length_c   1.000
_cell.angle_alpha   90.00
_cell.angle_beta   90.00
_cell.angle_gamma   90.00
#
_symmetry.space_group_name_H-M   'P 1'
#
loop_
_entity.id
_entity.type
_entity.pdbx_description
1 polymer ?
#
loop_
_entity_poly.entity_id
_entity_poly.type
_entity_poly.pdbx_seq_one_letter_code
_entity_poly.pdbx_strand_id
1 'polypeptide(L)'
;LPDGRSVGSVEYETAWGFGPNLEIGDLDTIAELNYICNDAGLDTIEAACTLGVLMEAGVIAFGDGKAAVETLKEVGRGTPLGRIVGSGATFAGKIYGITRIPAVKGQGIPAYDPRSCRGNGVTYATTPMGADHTAGYAVTANILKVGGDVSPLGDEGQIELSRNLQIATAAVDSTGLCLFVAFAVLDNPDGLPQVIEMINAMYGLSLTADDVVALGKDILKREKDFNTRAGFTKADDRLPEFFYTEELPPHNTRFALKEELDEVINF
;
A
#
# COMPACT_ATOMS: atom_id res chain seq x y z
N LEU A 1 -7.50 5.52 -25.24
CA LEU A 1 -6.19 5.32 -25.91
C LEU A 1 -6.24 5.90 -27.32
N PRO A 2 -5.10 6.31 -27.91
CA PRO A 2 -5.05 6.91 -29.25
C PRO A 2 -5.64 6.05 -30.37
N ASP A 3 -5.73 4.74 -30.16
CA ASP A 3 -6.31 3.76 -31.08
C ASP A 3 -7.84 3.58 -30.94
N GLY A 4 -8.50 4.36 -30.09
CA GLY A 4 -9.95 4.33 -29.87
C GLY A 4 -10.42 3.33 -28.81
N ARG A 5 -9.54 2.53 -28.20
CA ARG A 5 -9.92 1.68 -27.05
C ARG A 5 -10.19 2.52 -25.81
N SER A 6 -11.23 2.15 -25.07
CA SER A 6 -11.52 2.65 -23.74
C SER A 6 -10.70 1.92 -22.69
N VAL A 7 -10.21 2.65 -21.70
CA VAL A 7 -9.56 2.13 -20.51
C VAL A 7 -10.35 2.60 -19.30
N GLY A 8 -10.37 1.80 -18.22
CA GLY A 8 -10.91 2.23 -16.94
C GLY A 8 -10.17 3.45 -16.37
N SER A 9 -10.70 4.01 -15.30
CA SER A 9 -10.07 5.12 -14.59
C SER A 9 -8.61 4.82 -14.25
N VAL A 10 -7.75 5.83 -14.40
CA VAL A 10 -6.38 5.77 -13.90
C VAL A 10 -6.42 6.33 -12.49
N GLU A 11 -6.40 5.44 -11.50
CA GLU A 11 -6.39 5.80 -10.08
C GLU A 11 -5.05 6.42 -9.67
N TYR A 12 -5.02 7.08 -8.51
CA TYR A 12 -3.84 7.77 -7.99
C TYR A 12 -2.58 6.88 -7.96
N GLU A 13 -2.71 5.68 -7.42
CA GLU A 13 -1.62 4.70 -7.31
C GLU A 13 -1.10 4.26 -8.68
N THR A 14 -2.00 4.02 -9.64
CA THR A 14 -1.63 3.66 -11.01
C THR A 14 -0.92 4.82 -11.73
N ALA A 15 -1.40 6.05 -11.55
CA ALA A 15 -0.78 7.24 -12.14
C ALA A 15 0.61 7.50 -11.55
N TRP A 16 0.78 7.36 -10.24
CA TRP A 16 2.08 7.45 -9.58
C TRP A 16 3.01 6.33 -10.04
N GLY A 17 2.52 5.09 -9.97
CA GLY A 17 3.31 3.88 -10.17
C GLY A 17 3.88 3.80 -11.58
N PHE A 18 3.07 4.02 -12.61
CA PHE A 18 3.55 4.03 -13.98
C PHE A 18 4.10 5.37 -14.45
N GLY A 19 3.89 6.45 -13.69
CA GLY A 19 4.36 7.78 -14.05
C GLY A 19 5.62 8.17 -13.29
N PRO A 20 5.55 9.03 -12.25
CA PRO A 20 6.69 9.46 -11.45
C PRO A 20 7.64 8.36 -10.98
N ASN A 21 7.14 7.19 -10.56
CA ASN A 21 7.99 6.09 -10.09
C ASN A 21 8.87 5.48 -11.21
N LEU A 22 8.43 5.56 -12.47
CA LEU A 22 9.18 5.06 -13.64
C LEU A 22 9.77 6.20 -14.49
N GLU A 23 9.63 7.45 -14.07
CA GLU A 23 9.98 8.66 -14.83
C GLU A 23 9.25 8.81 -16.18
N ILE A 24 8.04 8.26 -16.31
CA ILE A 24 7.23 8.35 -17.54
C ILE A 24 6.23 9.51 -17.41
N GLY A 25 6.37 10.52 -18.26
CA GLY A 25 5.51 11.71 -18.24
C GLY A 25 4.30 11.67 -19.19
N ASP A 26 4.20 10.64 -20.04
CA ASP A 26 3.15 10.54 -21.06
C ASP A 26 1.90 9.81 -20.54
N LEU A 27 0.79 10.54 -20.43
CA LEU A 27 -0.46 9.99 -19.89
C LEU A 27 -1.08 8.90 -20.77
N ASP A 28 -0.88 8.93 -22.09
CA ASP A 28 -1.36 7.88 -22.98
C ASP A 28 -0.61 6.57 -22.76
N THR A 29 0.71 6.64 -22.52
CA THR A 29 1.53 5.49 -22.12
C THR A 29 1.10 4.93 -20.77
N ILE A 30 0.88 5.79 -19.77
CA ILE A 30 0.37 5.37 -18.44
C ILE A 30 -1.01 4.69 -18.58
N ALA A 31 -1.89 5.24 -19.43
CA ALA A 31 -3.18 4.66 -19.74
C ALA A 31 -3.04 3.29 -20.45
N GLU A 32 -2.04 3.11 -21.33
CA GLU A 32 -1.78 1.81 -21.97
C GLU A 32 -1.28 0.77 -20.95
N LEU A 33 -0.39 1.16 -20.02
CA LEU A 33 0.07 0.28 -18.94
C LEU A 33 -1.09 -0.12 -17.99
N ASN A 34 -1.95 0.83 -17.63
CA ASN A 34 -3.19 0.55 -16.88
C ASN A 34 -4.11 -0.42 -17.63
N TYR A 35 -4.28 -0.22 -18.94
CA TYR A 35 -5.10 -1.11 -19.77
C TYR A 35 -4.55 -2.53 -19.75
N ILE A 36 -3.24 -2.72 -19.93
CA ILE A 36 -2.60 -4.04 -19.92
C ILE A 36 -2.81 -4.74 -18.58
N CYS A 37 -2.65 -4.01 -17.47
CA CYS A 37 -2.89 -4.58 -16.13
C CYS A 37 -4.33 -5.03 -15.95
N ASN A 38 -5.30 -4.18 -16.31
CA ASN A 38 -6.71 -4.51 -16.19
C ASN A 38 -7.12 -5.70 -17.06
N ASP A 39 -6.60 -5.79 -18.29
CA ASP A 39 -6.92 -6.88 -19.23
C ASP A 39 -6.27 -8.21 -18.80
N ALA A 40 -5.05 -8.16 -18.27
CA ALA A 40 -4.32 -9.33 -17.82
C ALA A 40 -4.63 -9.75 -16.36
N GLY A 41 -5.32 -8.91 -15.58
CA GLY A 41 -5.57 -9.15 -14.16
C GLY A 41 -4.33 -8.96 -13.27
N LEU A 42 -3.53 -7.94 -13.56
CA LEU A 42 -2.35 -7.57 -12.77
C LEU A 42 -2.66 -6.39 -11.86
N ASP A 43 -2.09 -6.42 -10.65
CA ASP A 43 -2.04 -5.24 -9.79
C ASP A 43 -1.10 -4.18 -10.38
N THR A 44 -1.58 -2.95 -10.51
CA THR A 44 -0.82 -1.84 -11.09
C THR A 44 0.31 -1.38 -10.20
N ILE A 45 0.17 -1.47 -8.87
CA ILE A 45 1.24 -1.12 -7.91
C ILE A 45 2.38 -2.12 -8.04
N GLU A 46 2.10 -3.42 -7.90
CA GLU A 46 3.13 -4.46 -8.00
C GLU A 46 3.79 -4.48 -9.39
N ALA A 47 3.01 -4.28 -10.47
CA ALA A 47 3.55 -4.17 -11.82
C ALA A 47 4.49 -2.97 -11.97
N ALA A 48 4.11 -1.80 -11.44
CA ALA A 48 4.95 -0.61 -11.43
C ALA A 48 6.23 -0.79 -10.61
N CYS A 49 6.14 -1.35 -9.39
CA CYS A 49 7.32 -1.66 -8.57
C CYS A 49 8.26 -2.64 -9.30
N THR A 50 7.70 -3.64 -9.99
CA THR A 50 8.49 -4.62 -10.75
C THR A 50 9.23 -3.96 -11.91
N LEU A 51 8.55 -3.10 -12.68
CA LEU A 51 9.19 -2.34 -13.75
C LEU A 51 10.28 -1.41 -13.20
N GLY A 52 10.07 -0.77 -12.05
CA GLY A 52 11.07 0.06 -11.38
C GLY A 52 12.32 -0.75 -11.00
N VAL A 53 12.15 -1.96 -10.47
CA VAL A 53 13.26 -2.88 -10.18
C VAL A 53 14.01 -3.30 -11.46
N LEU A 54 13.31 -3.54 -12.56
CA LEU A 54 13.94 -3.84 -13.86
C LEU A 54 14.68 -2.63 -14.44
N MET A 55 14.17 -1.42 -14.21
CA MET A 55 14.85 -0.18 -14.58
C MET A 55 16.13 0.02 -13.77
N GLU A 56 16.09 -0.22 -12.46
CA GLU A 56 17.28 -0.17 -11.60
C GLU A 56 18.30 -1.26 -11.95
N ALA A 57 17.85 -2.43 -12.42
CA ALA A 57 18.71 -3.48 -12.96
C ALA A 57 19.31 -3.17 -14.34
N GLY A 58 18.90 -2.09 -15.00
CA GLY A 58 19.34 -1.74 -16.36
C GLY A 58 18.81 -2.67 -17.45
N VAL A 59 17.76 -3.44 -17.17
CA VAL A 59 17.07 -4.30 -18.17
C VAL A 59 16.27 -3.43 -19.13
N ILE A 60 15.64 -2.37 -18.61
CA ILE A 60 15.01 -1.28 -19.35
C ILE A 60 15.51 0.06 -18.77
N ALA A 61 15.42 1.17 -19.50
CA ALA A 61 15.85 2.48 -18.99
C ALA A 61 14.70 3.18 -18.26
N PHE A 62 15.02 3.93 -17.19
CA PHE A 62 14.08 4.88 -16.59
C PHE A 62 13.57 5.86 -17.65
N GLY A 63 12.27 6.15 -17.62
CA GLY A 63 11.58 7.00 -18.59
C GLY A 63 11.26 6.35 -19.95
N ASP A 64 11.71 5.11 -20.23
CA ASP A 64 11.38 4.42 -21.47
C ASP A 64 10.00 3.75 -21.41
N GLY A 65 8.97 4.57 -21.63
CA GLY A 65 7.57 4.14 -21.63
C GLY A 65 7.24 3.05 -22.67
N LYS A 66 7.91 3.04 -23.82
CA LYS A 66 7.70 2.00 -24.85
C LYS A 66 8.26 0.66 -24.39
N ALA A 67 9.46 0.67 -23.81
CA ALA A 67 10.05 -0.54 -23.24
C ALA A 67 9.24 -1.06 -22.05
N ALA A 68 8.68 -0.18 -21.21
CA ALA A 68 7.78 -0.56 -20.12
C ALA A 68 6.54 -1.29 -20.64
N VAL A 69 5.87 -0.72 -21.65
CA VAL A 69 4.69 -1.31 -22.30
C VAL A 69 4.99 -2.69 -22.89
N GLU A 70 6.08 -2.82 -23.66
CA GLU A 70 6.42 -4.12 -24.26
C GLU A 70 6.85 -5.14 -23.21
N THR A 71 7.56 -4.73 -22.17
CA THR A 71 7.95 -5.61 -21.05
C THR A 71 6.73 -6.15 -20.31
N LEU A 72 5.72 -5.30 -20.08
CA LEU A 72 4.50 -5.74 -19.39
C LEU A 72 3.65 -6.68 -20.27
N LYS A 73 3.60 -6.46 -21.59
CA LYS A 73 2.95 -7.38 -22.56
C LYS A 73 3.57 -8.77 -22.57
N GLU A 74 4.85 -8.91 -22.19
CA GLU A 74 5.50 -10.23 -22.10
C GLU A 74 4.80 -11.15 -21.09
N VAL A 75 4.17 -10.60 -20.04
CA VAL A 75 3.40 -11.37 -19.05
C VAL A 75 2.29 -12.16 -19.73
N GLY A 76 1.45 -11.49 -20.54
CA GLY A 76 0.39 -12.14 -21.31
C GLY A 76 0.90 -13.10 -22.39
N ARG A 77 2.10 -12.85 -22.92
CA ARG A 77 2.77 -13.75 -23.88
C ARG A 77 3.41 -14.97 -23.21
N GLY A 78 3.57 -14.97 -21.88
CA GLY A 78 4.13 -16.08 -21.10
C GLY A 78 5.61 -16.39 -21.39
N THR A 79 6.36 -15.40 -21.90
CA THR A 79 7.78 -15.55 -22.22
C THR A 79 8.64 -15.69 -20.96
N PRO A 80 9.92 -16.08 -21.04
CA PRO A 80 10.79 -16.12 -19.86
C PRO A 80 10.85 -14.79 -19.11
N LEU A 81 10.92 -13.65 -19.81
CA LEU A 81 10.85 -12.33 -19.18
C LEU A 81 9.47 -12.08 -18.58
N GLY A 82 8.40 -12.41 -19.29
CA GLY A 82 7.03 -12.30 -18.79
C GLY A 82 6.78 -13.07 -17.49
N ARG A 83 7.40 -14.24 -17.33
CA ARG A 83 7.32 -15.01 -16.08
C ARG A 83 8.06 -14.35 -14.92
N ILE A 84 9.17 -13.65 -15.20
CA ILE A 84 9.89 -12.88 -14.18
C ILE A 84 9.06 -11.66 -13.77
N VAL A 85 8.56 -10.89 -14.75
CA VAL A 85 7.70 -9.71 -14.50
C VAL A 85 6.44 -10.13 -13.74
N GLY A 86 5.77 -11.19 -14.16
CA GLY A 86 4.55 -11.69 -13.51
C GLY A 86 4.78 -12.31 -12.12
N SER A 87 6.04 -12.45 -11.66
CA SER A 87 6.37 -12.94 -10.32
C SER A 87 6.61 -11.82 -9.30
N GLY A 88 6.47 -10.55 -9.71
CA GLY A 88 6.55 -9.39 -8.82
C GLY A 88 7.96 -8.87 -8.55
N ALA A 89 8.02 -7.71 -7.90
CA ALA A 89 9.22 -6.90 -7.70
C ALA A 89 10.24 -7.63 -6.82
N THR A 90 9.76 -8.32 -5.78
CA THR A 90 10.61 -9.11 -4.89
C THR A 90 11.32 -10.25 -5.63
N PHE A 91 10.62 -10.95 -6.53
CA PHE A 91 11.21 -12.02 -7.30
C PHE A 91 12.17 -11.47 -8.36
N ALA A 92 11.74 -10.46 -9.12
CA ALA A 92 12.57 -9.81 -10.14
C ALA A 92 13.88 -9.28 -9.53
N GLY A 93 13.81 -8.58 -8.39
CA GLY A 93 14.99 -8.02 -7.74
C GLY A 93 15.98 -9.08 -7.29
N LYS A 94 15.50 -10.21 -6.74
CA LYS A 94 16.36 -11.35 -6.38
C LYS A 94 17.06 -11.96 -7.60
N ILE A 95 16.37 -12.08 -8.73
CA ILE A 95 16.93 -12.63 -9.97
C ILE A 95 18.03 -11.72 -10.55
N TYR A 96 17.81 -10.41 -10.52
CA TYR A 96 18.74 -9.43 -11.09
C TYR A 96 19.77 -8.88 -10.08
N GLY A 97 19.76 -9.35 -8.83
CA GLY A 97 20.72 -8.93 -7.80
C GLY A 97 20.49 -7.52 -7.26
N ILE A 98 19.26 -7.00 -7.34
CA ILE A 98 18.87 -5.70 -6.81
C ILE A 98 18.53 -5.81 -5.33
N THR A 99 19.12 -4.93 -4.52
CA THR A 99 18.86 -4.84 -3.07
C THR A 99 17.81 -3.77 -2.73
N ARG A 100 17.64 -2.76 -3.58
CA ARG A 100 16.66 -1.68 -3.45
C ARG A 100 15.29 -2.11 -3.98
N ILE A 101 14.70 -3.11 -3.33
CA ILE A 101 13.37 -3.60 -3.65
C ILE A 101 12.36 -2.92 -2.72
N PRO A 102 11.44 -2.08 -3.22
CA PRO A 102 10.46 -1.38 -2.39
C PRO A 102 9.29 -2.31 -2.05
N ALA A 103 9.51 -3.32 -1.21
CA ALA A 103 8.47 -4.28 -0.84
C ALA A 103 8.55 -4.69 0.63
N VAL A 104 7.40 -4.98 1.24
CA VAL A 104 7.28 -5.57 2.58
C VAL A 104 6.42 -6.81 2.49
N LYS A 105 6.88 -7.92 3.10
CA LYS A 105 6.25 -9.26 3.00
C LYS A 105 6.03 -9.75 1.56
N GLY A 106 6.82 -9.24 0.61
CA GLY A 106 6.73 -9.59 -0.80
C GLY A 106 5.80 -8.68 -1.63
N GLN A 107 5.06 -7.77 -1.00
CA GLN A 107 4.15 -6.83 -1.66
C GLN A 107 4.80 -5.45 -1.84
N GLY A 108 4.69 -4.88 -3.04
CA GLY A 108 5.24 -3.58 -3.42
C GLY A 108 4.67 -2.42 -2.62
N ILE A 109 5.53 -1.43 -2.32
CA ILE A 109 5.16 -0.24 -1.56
C ILE A 109 4.42 0.76 -2.46
N PRO A 110 3.25 1.28 -2.03
CA PRO A 110 2.44 2.24 -2.79
C PRO A 110 3.00 3.68 -2.73
N ALA A 111 2.25 4.64 -3.27
CA ALA A 111 2.68 6.00 -3.63
C ALA A 111 3.12 6.96 -2.52
N TYR A 112 3.25 6.50 -1.27
CA TYR A 112 3.68 7.35 -0.15
C TYR A 112 5.00 6.84 0.41
N ASP A 113 6.06 7.65 0.28
CA ASP A 113 7.36 7.28 0.81
C ASP A 113 7.32 7.26 2.35
N PRO A 114 7.66 6.13 3.00
CA PRO A 114 7.58 6.02 4.45
C PRO A 114 8.49 7.00 5.18
N ARG A 115 9.54 7.53 4.54
CA ARG A 115 10.45 8.53 5.14
C ARG A 115 9.80 9.90 5.30
N SER A 116 8.82 10.23 4.46
CA SER A 116 8.07 11.49 4.53
C SER A 116 6.61 11.32 4.95
N CYS A 117 6.10 10.09 5.07
CA CYS A 117 4.80 9.78 5.67
C CYS A 117 4.96 8.60 6.64
N ARG A 118 5.47 8.89 7.84
CA ARG A 118 5.89 7.85 8.80
C ARG A 118 4.74 6.97 9.27
N GLY A 119 3.53 7.49 9.40
CA GLY A 119 2.36 6.70 9.78
C GLY A 119 2.06 5.58 8.76
N ASN A 120 2.14 5.88 7.47
CA ASN A 120 2.04 4.87 6.42
C ASN A 120 3.22 3.90 6.46
N GLY A 121 4.44 4.36 6.77
CA GLY A 121 5.59 3.48 6.95
C GLY A 121 5.40 2.46 8.07
N VAL A 122 4.78 2.86 9.18
CA VAL A 122 4.37 1.94 10.26
C VAL A 122 3.34 0.93 9.74
N THR A 123 2.34 1.40 8.99
CA THR A 123 1.34 0.52 8.36
C THR A 123 2.00 -0.50 7.44
N TYR A 124 2.79 -0.07 6.45
CA TYR A 124 3.46 -0.97 5.49
C TYR A 124 4.29 -2.05 6.18
N ALA A 125 5.02 -1.66 7.23
CA ALA A 125 5.82 -2.60 7.98
C ALA A 125 4.94 -3.65 8.70
N THR A 126 3.85 -3.23 9.32
CA THR A 126 3.20 -4.04 10.37
C THR A 126 1.91 -4.73 9.97
N THR A 127 1.26 -4.33 8.88
CA THR A 127 0.01 -4.99 8.47
C THR A 127 0.23 -6.49 8.21
N PRO A 128 -0.80 -7.33 8.39
CA PRO A 128 -0.69 -8.74 8.08
C PRO A 128 -0.50 -9.04 6.58
N MET A 129 -1.01 -8.20 5.68
CA MET A 129 -1.01 -8.49 4.23
C MET A 129 0.26 -8.06 3.49
N GLY A 130 0.99 -7.06 4.01
CA GLY A 130 2.19 -6.50 3.36
C GLY A 130 2.11 -4.98 3.25
N ALA A 131 2.87 -4.39 2.32
CA ALA A 131 2.84 -2.94 2.12
C ALA A 131 1.52 -2.49 1.46
N ASP A 132 0.51 -2.22 2.28
CA ASP A 132 -0.77 -1.66 1.84
C ASP A 132 -1.05 -0.34 2.59
N HIS A 133 -1.36 0.71 1.84
CA HIS A 133 -1.70 2.02 2.40
C HIS A 133 -3.14 2.06 2.90
N THR A 134 -4.06 1.30 2.31
CA THR A 134 -5.48 1.35 2.68
C THR A 134 -5.71 0.68 4.02
N ALA A 135 -4.94 -0.36 4.35
CA ALA A 135 -5.01 -1.10 5.60
C ALA A 135 -4.77 -0.26 6.87
N GLY A 136 -4.22 0.95 6.73
CA GLY A 136 -4.00 1.89 7.83
C GLY A 136 -3.60 3.25 7.30
N TYR A 137 -4.54 3.91 6.60
CA TYR A 137 -4.29 5.08 5.76
C TYR A 137 -4.01 6.37 6.56
N ALA A 138 -2.79 6.47 7.09
CA ALA A 138 -2.34 7.55 7.97
C ALA A 138 -2.23 8.91 7.27
N VAL A 139 -2.20 8.94 5.94
CA VAL A 139 -2.31 10.15 5.10
C VAL A 139 -3.48 11.04 5.51
N THR A 140 -4.58 10.47 6.02
CA THR A 140 -5.72 11.22 6.58
C THR A 140 -5.27 12.25 7.62
N ALA A 141 -4.63 11.83 8.69
CA ALA A 141 -4.14 12.72 9.74
C ALA A 141 -2.77 13.34 9.44
N ASN A 142 -1.93 12.67 8.65
CA ASN A 142 -0.57 13.13 8.35
C ASN A 142 -0.50 14.26 7.32
N ILE A 143 -1.45 14.32 6.37
CA ILE A 143 -1.40 15.25 5.24
C ILE A 143 -2.73 15.99 5.10
N LEU A 144 -3.85 15.26 5.13
CA LEU A 144 -5.17 15.81 4.81
C LEU A 144 -5.84 16.50 6.00
N LYS A 145 -5.33 16.26 7.21
CA LYS A 145 -5.87 16.74 8.49
C LYS A 145 -7.31 16.29 8.76
N VAL A 146 -7.60 15.06 8.35
CA VAL A 146 -8.89 14.38 8.52
C VAL A 146 -8.79 13.46 9.73
N GLY A 147 -9.67 13.61 10.71
CA GLY A 147 -9.65 12.85 11.96
C GLY A 147 -8.48 13.17 12.92
N GLY A 148 -7.65 14.17 12.60
CA GLY A 148 -6.50 14.57 13.42
C GLY A 148 -5.41 15.30 12.61
N ASP A 149 -4.38 15.78 13.30
CA ASP A 149 -3.20 16.43 12.69
C ASP A 149 -1.94 15.88 13.37
N VAL A 150 -1.27 14.92 12.72
CA VAL A 150 -0.06 14.25 13.24
C VAL A 150 1.08 14.51 12.26
N SER A 151 2.18 15.12 12.74
CA SER A 151 3.29 15.51 11.86
C SER A 151 3.83 14.32 11.05
N PRO A 152 3.81 14.38 9.70
CA PRO A 152 4.21 13.25 8.85
C PRO A 152 5.70 12.91 8.94
N LEU A 153 6.52 13.90 9.30
CA LEU A 153 7.98 13.80 9.42
C LEU A 153 8.44 13.48 10.85
N GLY A 154 7.54 13.50 11.83
CA GLY A 154 7.84 13.22 13.24
C GLY A 154 7.57 11.77 13.63
N ASP A 155 8.28 11.29 14.64
CA ASP A 155 8.11 9.95 15.21
C ASP A 155 6.90 9.84 16.16
N GLU A 156 6.60 10.94 16.84
CA GLU A 156 5.55 10.99 17.86
C GLU A 156 4.17 10.71 17.26
N GLY A 157 3.40 9.84 17.94
CA GLY A 157 2.02 9.52 17.58
C GLY A 157 1.84 8.53 16.42
N GLN A 158 2.89 8.21 15.65
CA GLN A 158 2.75 7.37 14.44
C GLN A 158 2.34 5.93 14.73
N ILE A 159 2.87 5.35 15.82
CA ILE A 159 2.53 3.99 16.27
C ILE A 159 1.04 3.89 16.63
N GLU A 160 0.55 4.84 17.42
CA GLU A 160 -0.85 4.88 17.84
C GLU A 160 -1.78 5.17 16.66
N LEU A 161 -1.41 6.13 15.80
CA LEU A 161 -2.17 6.48 14.60
C LEU A 161 -2.34 5.25 13.69
N SER A 162 -1.24 4.60 13.33
CA SER A 162 -1.28 3.41 12.46
C SER A 162 -2.06 2.27 13.11
N ARG A 163 -1.82 1.98 14.40
CA ARG A 163 -2.57 0.94 15.13
C ARG A 163 -4.08 1.17 15.07
N ASN A 164 -4.52 2.38 15.41
CA ASN A 164 -5.95 2.69 15.49
C ASN A 164 -6.60 2.66 14.10
N LEU A 165 -5.90 3.14 13.07
CA LEU A 165 -6.38 3.06 11.69
C LEU A 165 -6.43 1.62 11.17
N GLN A 166 -5.46 0.77 11.52
CA GLN A 166 -5.50 -0.66 11.18
C GLN A 166 -6.70 -1.37 11.83
N ILE A 167 -6.95 -1.11 13.12
CA ILE A 167 -8.11 -1.65 13.82
C ILE A 167 -9.42 -1.19 13.16
N ALA A 168 -9.55 0.11 12.89
CA ALA A 168 -10.75 0.67 12.27
C ALA A 168 -10.97 0.10 10.87
N THR A 169 -9.92 0.01 10.05
CA THR A 169 -9.99 -0.48 8.67
C THR A 169 -10.39 -1.95 8.63
N ALA A 170 -9.78 -2.81 9.45
CA ALA A 170 -10.15 -4.22 9.52
C ALA A 170 -11.64 -4.42 9.86
N ALA A 171 -12.19 -3.57 10.73
CA ALA A 171 -13.61 -3.59 11.03
C ALA A 171 -14.47 -3.10 9.86
N VAL A 172 -14.08 -2.01 9.18
CA VAL A 172 -14.79 -1.46 8.01
C VAL A 172 -14.81 -2.44 6.84
N ASP A 173 -13.69 -3.10 6.53
CA ASP A 173 -13.60 -4.09 5.45
C ASP A 173 -14.56 -5.27 5.67
N SER A 174 -14.85 -5.60 6.93
CA SER A 174 -15.82 -6.64 7.29
C SER A 174 -17.29 -6.24 7.05
N THR A 175 -17.56 -4.97 6.76
CA THR A 175 -18.93 -4.46 6.52
C THR A 175 -19.30 -4.44 5.03
N GLY A 176 -18.31 -4.53 4.13
CA GLY A 176 -18.49 -4.33 2.69
C GLY A 176 -18.64 -2.87 2.26
N LEU A 177 -18.48 -1.90 3.17
CA LEU A 177 -18.42 -0.48 2.83
C LEU A 177 -17.09 -0.14 2.16
N CYS A 178 -17.12 0.82 1.24
CA CYS A 178 -15.90 1.41 0.70
C CYS A 178 -15.16 2.19 1.80
N LEU A 179 -13.84 2.01 1.89
CA LEU A 179 -12.98 2.70 2.85
C LEU A 179 -13.09 4.22 2.78
N PHE A 180 -13.50 4.80 1.65
CA PHE A 180 -13.71 6.24 1.54
C PHE A 180 -14.80 6.79 2.47
N VAL A 181 -15.64 5.93 3.06
CA VAL A 181 -16.52 6.32 4.16
C VAL A 181 -15.73 6.84 5.38
N ALA A 182 -14.48 6.39 5.57
CA ALA A 182 -13.62 6.80 6.66
C ALA A 182 -13.38 8.32 6.68
N PHE A 183 -13.29 8.99 5.53
CA PHE A 183 -13.11 10.44 5.50
C PHE A 183 -14.29 11.18 6.17
N ALA A 184 -15.52 10.75 5.87
CA ALA A 184 -16.70 11.31 6.49
C ALA A 184 -16.82 10.91 7.97
N VAL A 185 -16.50 9.65 8.29
CA VAL A 185 -16.58 9.12 9.66
C VAL A 185 -15.57 9.76 10.60
N LEU A 186 -14.36 10.04 10.14
CA LEU A 186 -13.29 10.63 10.94
C LEU A 186 -13.50 12.13 11.21
N ASP A 187 -14.16 12.85 10.29
CA ASP A 187 -14.42 14.29 10.43
C ASP A 187 -15.80 14.62 11.01
N ASN A 188 -16.69 13.65 11.13
CA ASN A 188 -18.03 13.83 11.68
C ASN A 188 -18.25 12.92 12.92
N PRO A 189 -18.46 13.49 14.12
CA PRO A 189 -18.69 12.69 15.34
C PRO A 189 -19.92 11.77 15.25
N ASP A 190 -20.90 12.08 14.38
CA ASP A 190 -22.08 11.24 14.16
C ASP A 190 -21.82 10.12 13.14
N GLY A 191 -20.70 10.14 12.43
CA GLY A 191 -20.41 9.22 11.33
C GLY A 191 -20.35 7.75 11.75
N LEU A 192 -19.49 7.41 12.73
CA LEU A 192 -19.41 6.03 13.23
C LEU A 192 -20.73 5.55 13.87
N PRO A 193 -21.40 6.35 14.74
CA PRO A 193 -22.73 6.00 15.24
C PRO A 193 -23.74 5.67 14.13
N GLN A 194 -23.78 6.44 13.05
CA GLN A 194 -24.70 6.20 11.92
C GLN A 194 -24.37 4.91 11.15
N VAL A 195 -23.07 4.61 10.96
CA VAL A 195 -22.65 3.34 10.34
C VAL A 195 -23.09 2.15 11.21
N ILE A 196 -22.92 2.25 12.54
CA ILE A 196 -23.34 1.21 13.48
C ILE A 196 -24.86 1.05 13.47
N GLU A 197 -25.63 2.14 13.50
CA GLU A 197 -27.09 2.11 13.43
C GLU A 197 -27.57 1.44 12.15
N MET A 198 -26.96 1.77 11.01
CA MET A 198 -27.27 1.14 9.71
C MET A 198 -27.05 -0.38 9.76
N ILE A 199 -25.92 -0.85 10.30
CA ILE A 199 -25.61 -2.28 10.42
C ILE A 199 -26.61 -2.96 11.38
N ASN A 200 -26.89 -2.34 12.52
CA ASN A 200 -27.87 -2.84 13.49
C ASN A 200 -29.27 -2.97 12.88
N ALA A 201 -29.72 -1.97 12.12
CA ALA A 201 -31.02 -1.98 11.47
C ALA A 201 -31.13 -3.07 10.39
N MET A 202 -30.07 -3.30 9.61
CA MET A 202 -30.06 -4.31 8.56
C MET A 202 -30.11 -5.74 9.10
N TYR A 203 -29.37 -6.02 10.18
CA TYR A 203 -29.15 -7.37 10.70
C TYR A 203 -29.89 -7.67 12.01
N GLY A 204 -30.60 -6.71 12.59
CA GLY A 204 -31.26 -6.85 13.89
C GLY A 204 -30.27 -7.01 15.05
N LEU A 205 -29.11 -6.35 14.95
CA LEU A 205 -28.05 -6.40 15.94
C LEU A 205 -28.16 -5.27 16.98
N SER A 206 -27.24 -5.25 17.94
CA SER A 206 -27.12 -4.20 18.96
C SER A 206 -25.64 -3.86 19.21
N LEU A 207 -24.88 -3.70 18.13
CA LEU A 207 -23.47 -3.31 18.15
C LEU A 207 -23.30 -1.92 18.74
N THR A 208 -22.18 -1.75 19.45
CA THR A 208 -21.65 -0.49 19.98
C THR A 208 -20.31 -0.14 19.32
N ALA A 209 -19.78 1.06 19.57
CA ALA A 209 -18.47 1.44 19.07
C ALA A 209 -17.34 0.54 19.63
N ASP A 210 -17.47 0.09 20.87
CA ASP A 210 -16.51 -0.84 21.48
C ASP A 210 -16.53 -2.21 20.78
N ASP A 211 -17.70 -2.66 20.31
CA ASP A 211 -17.80 -3.90 19.53
C ASP A 211 -17.08 -3.79 18.19
N VAL A 212 -17.13 -2.61 17.54
CA VAL A 212 -16.40 -2.35 16.28
C VAL A 212 -14.88 -2.39 16.52
N VAL A 213 -14.40 -1.76 17.58
CA VAL A 213 -12.97 -1.81 17.96
C VAL A 213 -12.54 -3.23 18.33
N ALA A 214 -13.38 -3.97 19.07
CA ALA A 214 -13.11 -5.35 19.43
C ALA A 214 -13.04 -6.26 18.19
N LEU A 215 -13.93 -6.06 17.21
CA LEU A 215 -13.93 -6.78 15.94
C LEU A 215 -12.62 -6.56 15.17
N GLY A 216 -12.21 -5.30 14.98
CA GLY A 216 -10.96 -4.97 14.29
C GLY A 216 -9.73 -5.59 14.96
N LYS A 217 -9.68 -5.56 16.30
CA LYS A 217 -8.62 -6.23 17.07
C LYS A 217 -8.64 -7.75 16.90
N ASP A 218 -9.81 -8.39 16.93
CA ASP A 218 -9.93 -9.85 16.75
C ASP A 218 -9.48 -10.29 15.34
N ILE A 219 -9.84 -9.52 14.30
CA ILE A 219 -9.41 -9.77 12.92
C ILE A 219 -7.89 -9.71 12.81
N LEU A 220 -7.28 -8.60 13.25
CA LEU A 220 -5.82 -8.44 13.17
C LEU A 220 -5.07 -9.52 13.96
N LYS A 221 -5.61 -9.97 15.11
CA LYS A 221 -5.04 -11.11 15.86
C LYS A 221 -5.07 -12.40 15.05
N ARG A 222 -6.18 -12.69 14.39
CA ARG A 222 -6.32 -13.92 13.58
C ARG A 222 -5.42 -13.89 12.35
N GLU A 223 -5.32 -12.75 11.68
CA GLU A 223 -4.43 -12.56 10.53
C GLU A 223 -2.96 -12.68 10.94
N LYS A 224 -2.56 -12.10 12.08
CA LYS A 224 -1.21 -12.27 12.63
C LYS A 224 -0.93 -13.70 13.10
N ASP A 225 -1.90 -14.38 13.71
CA ASP A 225 -1.76 -15.81 14.04
C ASP A 225 -1.55 -16.64 12.78
N PHE A 226 -2.32 -16.38 11.71
CA PHE A 226 -2.11 -17.03 10.42
C PHE A 226 -0.68 -16.82 9.91
N ASN A 227 -0.20 -15.57 9.91
CA ASN A 227 1.17 -15.26 9.49
C ASN A 227 2.23 -15.96 10.35
N THR A 228 2.04 -15.98 11.67
CA THR A 228 2.93 -16.67 12.61
C THR A 228 3.01 -18.15 12.29
N ARG A 229 1.86 -18.79 12.02
CA ARG A 229 1.78 -20.20 11.59
C ARG A 229 2.39 -20.42 10.20
N ALA A 230 2.37 -19.42 9.33
CA ALA A 230 3.04 -19.43 8.03
C ALA A 230 4.56 -19.16 8.12
N GLY A 231 5.08 -18.85 9.32
CA GLY A 231 6.51 -18.68 9.58
C GLY A 231 7.00 -17.23 9.62
N PHE A 232 6.09 -16.25 9.56
CA PHE A 232 6.44 -14.84 9.71
C PHE A 232 6.85 -14.56 11.16
N THR A 233 7.84 -13.69 11.30
CA THR A 233 8.37 -13.21 12.56
C THR A 233 8.39 -11.69 12.57
N LYS A 234 8.81 -11.09 13.68
CA LYS A 234 9.05 -9.64 13.75
C LYS A 234 10.07 -9.13 12.72
N ALA A 235 10.93 -10.00 12.19
CA ALA A 235 11.87 -9.62 11.13
C ALA A 235 11.16 -9.27 9.81
N ASP A 236 9.96 -9.85 9.58
CA ASP A 236 9.12 -9.57 8.42
C ASP A 236 8.26 -8.32 8.59
N ASP A 237 8.22 -7.76 9.81
CA ASP A 237 7.58 -6.49 10.14
C ASP A 237 8.60 -5.33 10.11
N ARG A 238 9.41 -5.27 9.04
CA ARG A 238 10.44 -4.25 8.82
C ARG A 238 10.36 -3.70 7.39
N LEU A 239 10.72 -2.44 7.22
CA LEU A 239 10.89 -1.84 5.89
C LEU A 239 12.19 -2.32 5.23
N PRO A 240 12.32 -2.18 3.90
CA PRO A 240 13.62 -2.33 3.22
C PRO A 240 14.72 -1.45 3.82
N GLU A 241 15.96 -1.95 3.82
CA GLU A 241 17.10 -1.32 4.51
C GLU A 241 17.33 0.14 4.10
N PHE A 242 17.16 0.45 2.80
CA PHE A 242 17.41 1.78 2.25
C PHE A 242 16.50 2.87 2.84
N PHE A 243 15.32 2.53 3.37
CA PHE A 243 14.48 3.51 4.06
C PHE A 243 15.05 3.96 5.41
N TYR A 244 15.89 3.13 6.05
CA TYR A 244 16.56 3.46 7.31
C TYR A 244 17.91 4.17 7.09
N THR A 245 18.58 3.91 5.96
CA THR A 245 19.96 4.37 5.73
C THR A 245 20.05 5.57 4.80
N GLU A 246 19.08 5.78 3.91
CA GLU A 246 19.13 6.83 2.89
C GLU A 246 18.12 7.95 3.12
N GLU A 247 18.58 9.19 2.95
CA GLU A 247 17.75 10.38 3.08
C GLU A 247 16.87 10.61 1.86
N LEU A 248 15.66 11.11 2.09
CA LEU A 248 14.72 11.50 1.04
C LEU A 248 14.67 13.03 0.85
N PRO A 249 15.21 13.59 -0.25
CA PRO A 249 15.02 15.00 -0.60
C PRO A 249 13.53 15.32 -0.88
N PRO A 250 13.08 16.58 -0.67
CA PRO A 250 13.84 17.71 -0.12
C PRO A 250 13.85 17.77 1.41
N HIS A 251 13.10 16.89 2.09
CA HIS A 251 12.97 16.90 3.55
C HIS A 251 14.22 16.33 4.25
N ASN A 252 15.03 15.55 3.52
CA ASN A 252 16.24 14.86 3.98
C ASN A 252 15.97 13.99 5.22
N THR A 253 14.84 13.29 5.22
CA THR A 253 14.42 12.40 6.31
C THR A 253 14.74 10.94 6.00
N ARG A 254 14.90 10.15 7.07
CA ARG A 254 14.94 8.68 7.07
C ARG A 254 13.77 8.16 7.91
N PHE A 255 13.44 6.88 7.74
CA PHE A 255 12.49 6.21 8.63
C PHE A 255 13.22 5.80 9.92
N ALA A 256 12.67 6.19 11.07
CA ALA A 256 13.37 6.05 12.37
C ALA A 256 12.72 5.03 13.32
N LEU A 257 11.42 4.76 13.16
CA LEU A 257 10.64 3.86 14.03
C LEU A 257 10.95 2.40 13.68
N LYS A 258 12.07 1.83 14.13
CA LYS A 258 12.44 0.45 13.79
C LYS A 258 12.05 -0.56 14.85
N GLU A 259 12.35 -0.26 16.11
CA GLU A 259 12.05 -1.18 17.22
C GLU A 259 10.62 -0.98 17.73
N GLU A 260 10.12 0.25 17.63
CA GLU A 260 8.76 0.66 17.98
C GLU A 260 7.69 -0.05 17.13
N LEU A 261 8.06 -0.59 15.97
CA LEU A 261 7.15 -1.40 15.14
C LEU A 261 6.64 -2.64 15.87
N ASP A 262 7.44 -3.20 16.80
CA ASP A 262 7.05 -4.36 17.60
C ASP A 262 5.90 -4.03 18.58
N GLU A 263 5.59 -2.74 18.78
CA GLU A 263 4.52 -2.30 19.68
C GLU A 263 3.17 -2.09 18.96
N VAL A 264 3.11 -2.11 17.63
CA VAL A 264 1.89 -1.71 16.88
C VAL A 264 0.73 -2.66 17.17
N ILE A 265 0.92 -3.97 17.12
CA ILE A 265 -0.13 -4.97 17.40
C ILE A 265 0.22 -5.69 18.70
N ASN A 266 -0.01 -5.02 19.83
CA ASN A 266 0.34 -5.48 21.18
C ASN A 266 -0.86 -5.79 22.10
N PHE A 267 -2.04 -6.01 21.51
CA PHE A 267 -3.31 -6.20 22.21
C PHE A 267 -3.84 -7.62 22.17
#